data_AF-A0A8T5TSV2-F1
#
_entry.id   AF-A0A8T5TSV2-F1
#
_cell.length_a   1.000
_cell.length_b   1.000
_cell.length_c   1.000
_cell.angle_alpha   90.00
_cell.angle_beta   90.00
_cell.angle_gamma   90.00
#
_symmetry.space_group_name_H-M   'P 1'
#
loop_
_entity.id
_entity.type
_entity.pdbx_description
1 polymer ?
#
loop_
_entity_poly.entity_id
_entity_poly.type
_entity_poly.pdbx_seq_one_letter_code
_entity_poly.pdbx_strand_id
1 'polypeptide(L)'
;MEENKKKKYMTQAISDEILEKLSLKNRYAFLNTNLTAILEPKEFNFLKKAQKFCVRFEKKNEITHGPDEDVYDWIPAFGAEGYLTRSHSFDVIDVNYTDYGLVMELMRNLAVGFFDPQFSMAGG
;
A
#
# COMPACT_ATOMS: atom_id res chain seq x y z
N MET A 1 36.48 -6.47 5.71
CA MET A 1 35.92 -5.21 6.23
C MET A 1 34.43 -5.44 6.40
N GLU A 2 34.00 -5.78 7.61
CA GLU A 2 32.58 -5.83 7.94
C GLU A 2 32.07 -4.39 7.97
N GLU A 3 31.25 -4.03 7.00
CA GLU A 3 30.45 -2.82 7.07
C GLU A 3 29.56 -2.94 8.31
N ASN A 4 29.84 -2.08 9.28
CA ASN A 4 29.09 -1.95 10.51
C ASN A 4 27.72 -1.37 10.15
N LYS A 5 26.79 -2.21 9.68
CA LYS A 5 25.38 -1.88 9.49
C LYS A 5 24.89 -1.30 10.82
N LYS A 6 24.73 0.02 10.88
CA LYS A 6 24.15 0.70 12.03
C LYS A 6 22.84 0.00 12.37
N LYS A 7 22.78 -0.68 13.52
CA LYS A 7 21.54 -1.29 14.01
C LYS A 7 20.54 -0.16 14.22
N LYS A 8 19.48 -0.12 13.39
CA LYS A 8 18.42 0.93 13.45
C LYS A 8 17.68 0.93 14.80
N TYR A 9 17.72 -0.19 15.53
CA TYR A 9 17.05 -0.38 16.82
C TYR A 9 17.99 -0.94 17.89
N MET A 10 17.69 -0.65 19.17
CA MET A 10 18.44 -1.16 20.33
C MET A 10 18.51 -2.70 20.36
N THR A 11 17.41 -3.35 19.97
CA THR A 11 17.31 -4.81 19.78
C THR A 11 16.43 -5.09 18.57
N GLN A 12 17.00 -5.60 17.49
CA GLN A 12 16.25 -6.00 16.30
C GLN A 12 15.60 -7.37 16.52
N ALA A 13 14.26 -7.43 16.49
CA ALA A 13 13.51 -8.66 16.76
C ALA A 13 13.41 -9.63 15.57
N ILE A 14 13.59 -9.12 14.34
CA ILE A 14 13.44 -9.88 13.09
C ILE A 14 14.76 -9.82 12.32
N SER A 15 15.27 -10.95 11.83
CA SER A 15 16.53 -10.98 11.08
C SER A 15 16.44 -10.21 9.76
N ASP A 16 17.58 -9.68 9.30
CA ASP A 16 17.69 -8.99 7.99
C ASP A 16 17.17 -9.84 6.84
N GLU A 17 17.42 -11.16 6.86
CA GLU A 17 16.94 -12.10 5.86
C GLU A 17 15.40 -12.12 5.78
N ILE A 18 14.73 -12.13 6.95
CA ILE A 18 13.26 -12.11 7.00
C ILE A 18 12.74 -10.74 6.55
N LEU A 19 13.39 -9.64 6.97
CA LEU A 19 13.01 -8.29 6.56
C LEU A 19 13.11 -8.10 5.04
N GLU A 20 14.16 -8.63 4.40
CA GLU A 20 14.30 -8.61 2.94
C GLU A 20 13.15 -9.37 2.25
N LYS A 21 12.78 -10.54 2.78
CA LYS A 21 11.64 -11.31 2.29
C LYS A 21 10.31 -10.57 2.47
N LEU A 22 10.20 -9.67 3.44
CA LEU A 22 9.02 -8.83 3.70
C LEU A 22 8.99 -7.51 2.88
N SER A 23 9.89 -7.33 1.91
CA SER A 23 9.82 -6.18 1.00
C SER A 23 8.43 -6.00 0.39
N LEU A 24 8.03 -4.76 0.11
CA LEU A 24 6.72 -4.43 -0.45
C LEU A 24 6.41 -5.21 -1.74
N LYS A 25 7.43 -5.39 -2.58
CA LYS A 25 7.32 -6.20 -3.81
C LYS A 25 6.93 -7.66 -3.50
N ASN A 26 7.55 -8.27 -2.49
CA ASN A 26 7.26 -9.66 -2.10
C ASN A 26 5.90 -9.78 -1.42
N ARG A 27 5.55 -8.82 -0.55
CA ARG A 27 4.23 -8.67 0.06
C ARG A 27 3.13 -8.68 -1.00
N TYR A 28 3.28 -7.89 -2.07
CA TYR A 28 2.32 -7.89 -3.18
C TYR A 28 2.39 -9.13 -4.06
N ALA A 29 3.57 -9.74 -4.26
CA ALA A 29 3.66 -11.00 -4.98
C ALA A 29 2.85 -12.09 -4.28
N PHE A 30 2.97 -12.19 -2.95
CA PHE A 30 2.18 -13.09 -2.12
C PHE A 30 0.67 -12.82 -2.27
N LEU A 31 0.24 -11.57 -2.09
CA LEU A 31 -1.17 -11.19 -2.25
C LEU A 31 -1.72 -11.58 -3.62
N ASN A 32 -1.01 -11.24 -4.69
CA ASN A 32 -1.45 -11.49 -6.06
C ASN A 32 -1.60 -12.98 -6.38
N THR A 33 -0.69 -13.83 -5.88
CA THR A 33 -0.78 -15.29 -6.07
C THR A 33 -2.08 -15.84 -5.49
N ASN A 34 -2.54 -15.31 -4.35
CA ASN A 34 -3.78 -15.74 -3.71
C ASN A 34 -5.03 -15.22 -4.41
N LEU A 35 -4.96 -14.05 -5.08
CA LEU A 35 -6.13 -13.40 -5.67
C LEU A 35 -6.31 -13.66 -7.17
N THR A 36 -5.28 -14.16 -7.86
CA THR A 36 -5.33 -14.40 -9.32
C THR A 36 -6.45 -15.36 -9.74
N ALA A 37 -6.84 -16.30 -8.87
CA ALA A 37 -7.90 -17.26 -9.16
C ALA A 37 -9.32 -16.75 -8.85
N ILE A 38 -9.43 -15.61 -8.16
CA ILE A 38 -10.69 -15.12 -7.58
C ILE A 38 -11.18 -13.87 -8.32
N LEU A 39 -10.25 -13.00 -8.71
CA LEU A 39 -10.59 -11.68 -9.25
C LEU A 39 -10.83 -11.70 -10.75
N GLU A 40 -11.79 -10.89 -11.17
CA GLU A 40 -11.98 -10.58 -12.58
C GLU A 40 -10.78 -9.77 -13.13
N PRO A 41 -10.54 -9.80 -14.45
CA PRO A 41 -9.45 -9.05 -15.06
C PRO A 41 -9.47 -7.54 -14.73
N LYS A 42 -10.65 -6.93 -14.65
CA LYS A 42 -10.80 -5.51 -14.29
C LYS A 42 -10.26 -5.23 -12.88
N GLU A 43 -10.70 -6.01 -11.91
CA GLU A 43 -10.35 -5.88 -10.49
C GLU A 43 -8.85 -6.15 -10.27
N PHE A 44 -8.33 -7.21 -10.89
CA PHE A 44 -6.91 -7.55 -10.79
C PHE A 44 -6.02 -6.49 -11.43
N ASN A 45 -6.43 -5.92 -12.58
CA ASN A 45 -5.70 -4.84 -13.22
C ASN A 45 -5.67 -3.57 -12.36
N PHE A 46 -6.78 -3.23 -11.71
CA PHE A 46 -6.82 -2.13 -10.76
C PHE A 46 -5.88 -2.37 -9.57
N LEU A 47 -5.96 -3.55 -8.94
CA LEU A 47 -5.07 -3.95 -7.85
C LEU A 47 -3.60 -3.82 -8.28
N LYS A 48 -3.22 -4.35 -9.44
CA LYS A 48 -1.87 -4.24 -9.98
C LYS A 48 -1.45 -2.79 -10.24
N LYS A 49 -2.35 -1.92 -10.69
CA LYS A 49 -2.08 -0.49 -10.93
C LYS A 49 -1.76 0.22 -9.61
N ALA A 50 -2.58 0.00 -8.58
CA ALA A 50 -2.37 0.54 -7.24
C ALA A 50 -1.06 0.04 -6.62
N GLN A 51 -0.79 -1.27 -6.67
CA GLN A 51 0.46 -1.85 -6.16
C GLN A 51 1.70 -1.28 -6.86
N LYS A 52 1.64 -1.11 -8.19
CA LYS A 52 2.74 -0.49 -8.96
C LYS A 52 2.95 0.96 -8.55
N PHE A 53 1.88 1.70 -8.24
CA PHE A 53 1.99 3.04 -7.68
C PHE A 53 2.70 3.01 -6.33
N CYS A 54 2.27 2.18 -5.38
CA CYS A 54 2.86 2.06 -4.05
C CYS A 54 4.36 1.75 -4.11
N VAL A 55 4.79 0.77 -4.93
CA VAL A 55 6.21 0.42 -5.08
C VAL A 55 7.03 1.58 -5.65
N ARG A 56 6.48 2.33 -6.62
CA ARG A 56 7.17 3.51 -7.15
C ARG A 56 7.23 4.64 -6.12
N PHE A 57 6.17 4.82 -5.34
CA PHE A 57 6.09 5.84 -4.31
C PHE A 57 7.06 5.54 -3.16
N GLU A 58 7.10 4.29 -2.67
CA GLU A 58 8.07 3.81 -1.66
C GLU A 58 9.49 4.13 -2.10
N LYS A 59 9.86 3.70 -3.31
CA LYS A 59 11.21 3.91 -3.85
C LYS A 59 11.55 5.38 -4.08
N LYS A 60 10.61 6.17 -4.62
CA LYS A 60 10.85 7.58 -4.97
C LYS A 60 11.09 8.44 -3.72
N ASN A 61 10.40 8.14 -2.64
CA ASN A 61 10.44 8.93 -1.40
C ASN A 61 11.27 8.25 -0.30
N GLU A 62 12.00 7.19 -0.62
CA GLU A 62 12.88 6.45 0.31
C GLU A 62 12.17 6.00 1.60
N ILE A 63 10.90 5.58 1.45
CA ILE A 63 10.04 5.19 2.58
C ILE A 63 10.55 3.88 3.19
N THR A 64 10.61 3.87 4.51
CA THR A 64 11.09 2.77 5.33
C THR A 64 10.01 2.15 6.21
N HIS A 65 8.80 2.70 6.23
CA HIS A 65 7.68 2.30 7.08
C HIS A 65 8.06 2.33 8.56
N GLY A 66 8.78 3.39 8.94
CA GLY A 66 9.34 3.59 10.27
C GLY A 66 8.54 4.60 11.11
N PRO A 67 8.79 4.66 12.43
CA PRO A 67 8.09 5.58 13.32
C PRO A 67 8.41 7.07 13.08
N ASP A 68 9.48 7.36 12.33
CA ASP A 68 9.92 8.73 12.01
C ASP A 68 9.17 9.32 10.80
N GLU A 69 8.29 8.54 10.16
CA GLU A 69 7.54 8.95 8.97
C GLU A 69 6.13 9.38 9.36
N ASP A 70 5.69 10.54 8.84
CA ASP A 70 4.31 10.97 8.98
C ASP A 70 3.46 10.44 7.82
N VAL A 71 2.59 9.47 8.12
CA VAL A 71 1.70 8.86 7.13
C VAL A 71 0.72 9.86 6.51
N TYR A 72 0.43 11.00 7.18
CA TYR A 72 -0.45 12.03 6.64
C TYR A 72 0.15 12.75 5.43
N ASP A 73 1.49 12.81 5.33
CA ASP A 73 2.19 13.43 4.19
C ASP A 73 1.92 12.71 2.86
N TRP A 74 1.50 11.44 2.92
CA TRP A 74 1.24 10.63 1.74
C TRP A 74 -0.17 10.83 1.18
N ILE A 75 -1.09 11.39 1.99
CA ILE A 75 -2.51 11.54 1.64
C ILE A 75 -2.72 12.28 0.31
N PRO A 76 -2.07 13.44 0.05
CA PRO A 76 -2.30 14.16 -1.20
C PRO A 76 -1.96 13.34 -2.45
N ALA A 77 -0.86 12.58 -2.40
CA ALA A 77 -0.41 11.78 -3.53
C ALA A 77 -1.33 10.57 -3.80
N PHE A 78 -1.73 9.86 -2.75
CA PHE A 78 -2.65 8.72 -2.90
C PHE A 78 -4.08 9.16 -3.20
N GLY A 79 -4.52 10.30 -2.66
CA GLY A 79 -5.83 10.89 -2.95
C GLY A 79 -5.95 11.32 -4.40
N ALA A 80 -4.91 11.96 -4.97
CA ALA A 80 -4.90 12.38 -6.37
C ALA A 80 -5.04 11.22 -7.37
N GLU A 81 -4.55 10.04 -7.03
CA GLU A 81 -4.68 8.83 -7.86
C GLU A 81 -5.96 8.02 -7.58
N GLY A 82 -6.77 8.46 -6.61
CA GLY A 82 -7.95 7.71 -6.19
C GLY A 82 -7.59 6.39 -5.53
N TYR A 83 -6.60 6.39 -4.63
CA TYR A 83 -6.25 5.24 -3.78
C TYR A 83 -6.63 5.43 -2.32
N LEU A 84 -7.24 6.56 -1.98
CA LEU A 84 -7.89 6.77 -0.69
C LEU A 84 -9.38 6.99 -0.92
N THR A 85 -10.18 6.50 0.01
CA THR A 85 -11.60 6.82 0.14
C THR A 85 -11.82 7.29 1.55
N ARG A 86 -11.65 8.59 1.79
CA ARG A 86 -12.30 9.14 2.97
C ARG A 86 -13.79 8.92 2.78
N SER A 87 -14.45 8.46 3.84
CA SER A 87 -15.91 8.40 3.97
C SER A 87 -16.49 9.81 3.80
N HIS A 88 -16.47 10.32 2.56
CA HIS A 88 -17.21 11.50 2.19
C HIS A 88 -18.68 11.13 2.31
N SER A 89 -19.47 12.02 2.91
CA SER A 89 -20.89 12.02 2.63
C SER A 89 -21.00 12.15 1.12
N PHE A 90 -21.53 11.11 0.45
CA PHE A 90 -21.80 11.16 -0.97
C PHE A 90 -23.01 12.08 -1.17
N ASP A 91 -22.81 13.40 -0.97
CA ASP A 91 -23.84 14.43 -1.08
C ASP A 91 -24.37 14.53 -2.52
N VAL A 92 -23.56 14.03 -3.46
CA VAL A 92 -23.87 13.90 -4.88
C VAL A 92 -23.75 12.44 -5.30
N ILE A 93 -24.88 11.87 -5.69
CA ILE A 93 -24.95 10.65 -6.48
C ILE A 93 -24.40 11.06 -7.86
N ASP A 94 -23.35 10.39 -8.34
CA ASP A 94 -22.73 10.59 -9.68
C ASP A 94 -21.44 11.45 -9.75
N VAL A 95 -20.41 11.10 -8.97
CA VAL A 95 -19.04 11.64 -9.15
C VAL A 95 -18.28 10.92 -10.30
N ASN A 96 -18.96 10.18 -11.18
CA ASN A 96 -18.34 9.47 -12.31
C ASN A 96 -17.11 8.60 -11.95
N TYR A 97 -17.10 7.98 -10.76
CA TYR A 97 -16.05 7.01 -10.43
C TYR A 97 -16.14 5.82 -11.41
N THR A 98 -15.08 5.56 -12.16
CA THR A 98 -15.00 4.43 -13.11
C THR A 98 -14.89 3.08 -12.40
N ASP A 99 -14.32 3.09 -11.20
CA ASP A 99 -14.07 1.93 -10.35
C ASP A 99 -14.75 2.16 -9.00
N TYR A 100 -15.88 1.45 -8.78
CA TYR A 100 -16.76 1.60 -7.62
C TYR A 100 -17.27 0.25 -7.13
N GLY A 101 -17.85 0.24 -5.93
CA GLY A 101 -18.41 -0.95 -5.29
C GLY A 101 -17.43 -1.68 -4.37
N LEU A 102 -17.97 -2.59 -3.56
CA LEU A 102 -17.24 -3.21 -2.45
C LEU A 102 -15.98 -3.97 -2.89
N VAL A 103 -16.01 -4.62 -4.08
CA VAL A 103 -14.85 -5.37 -4.56
C VAL A 103 -13.71 -4.43 -4.96
N MET A 104 -14.01 -3.32 -5.64
CA MET A 104 -13.00 -2.31 -5.98
C MET A 104 -12.41 -1.67 -4.74
N GLU A 105 -13.25 -1.38 -3.74
CA GLU A 105 -12.80 -0.84 -2.45
C GLU A 105 -11.95 -1.84 -1.67
N LEU A 106 -12.28 -3.13 -1.73
CA LEU A 106 -11.43 -4.17 -1.17
C LEU A 106 -10.06 -4.20 -1.88
N MET A 107 -10.01 -4.05 -3.20
CA MET A 107 -8.74 -4.02 -3.94
C MET A 107 -7.89 -2.81 -3.56
N ARG A 108 -8.52 -1.64 -3.40
CA ARG A 108 -7.88 -0.41 -2.92
C ARG A 108 -7.31 -0.62 -1.53
N ASN A 109 -8.14 -1.12 -0.61
CA ASN A 109 -7.75 -1.35 0.78
C ASN A 109 -6.62 -2.39 0.87
N LEU A 110 -6.68 -3.48 0.11
CA LEU A 110 -5.59 -4.47 0.09
C LEU A 110 -4.30 -3.88 -0.48
N ALA A 111 -4.35 -3.03 -1.51
CA ALA A 111 -3.16 -2.38 -2.03
C ALA A 111 -2.53 -1.44 -0.98
N VAL A 112 -3.33 -0.57 -0.36
CA VAL A 112 -2.85 0.43 0.60
C VAL A 112 -2.49 -0.21 1.95
N GLY A 113 -3.26 -1.17 2.44
CA GLY A 113 -3.00 -1.90 3.68
C GLY A 113 -1.72 -2.73 3.61
N PHE A 114 -1.40 -3.35 2.47
CA PHE A 114 -0.11 -4.01 2.28
C PHE A 114 1.05 -3.04 2.04
N PHE A 115 0.78 -1.80 1.61
CA PHE A 115 1.79 -0.74 1.60
C PHE A 115 2.15 -0.38 3.03
N ASP A 116 1.17 0.15 3.77
CA ASP A 116 1.30 0.56 5.16
C ASP A 116 -0.05 0.44 5.89
N PRO A 117 -0.17 -0.44 6.90
CA PRO A 117 -1.41 -0.60 7.65
C PRO A 117 -1.85 0.66 8.41
N GLN A 118 -0.91 1.42 8.96
CA GLN A 118 -1.20 2.64 9.72
C GLN A 118 -1.75 3.72 8.78
N PHE A 119 -1.15 3.90 7.62
CA PHE A 119 -1.65 4.78 6.58
C PHE A 119 -3.02 4.35 6.08
N SER A 120 -3.24 3.05 5.86
CA SER A 120 -4.55 2.54 5.46
C SER A 120 -5.63 2.86 6.50
N MET A 121 -5.31 2.79 7.79
CA MET A 121 -6.22 3.21 8.86
C MET A 121 -6.46 4.72 8.87
N ALA A 122 -5.43 5.53 8.60
CA ALA A 122 -5.56 6.98 8.49
C ALA A 122 -6.38 7.42 7.26
N GLY A 123 -6.45 6.55 6.23
CA GLY A 123 -7.17 6.77 4.99
C GLY A 123 -8.70 6.69 5.08
N GLY A 124 -9.22 6.01 6.10
CA GLY A 124 -10.65 5.67 6.21
C GLY A 124 -10.98 4.34 5.56
#